data_AF-A0A9K3CUE1-F1
#
_entry.id   AF-A0A9K3CUE1-F1
#
_cell.length_a   1.000
_cell.length_b   1.000
_cell.length_c   1.000
_cell.angle_alpha   90.00
_cell.angle_beta   90.00
_cell.angle_gamma   90.00
#
_symmetry.space_group_name_H-M   'P 1'
#
loop_
_entity.id
_entity.type
_entity.pdbx_description
1 polymer ?
#
loop_
_entity_poly.entity_id
_entity_poly.type
_entity_poly.pdbx_seq_one_letter_code
_entity_poly.pdbx_strand_id
1 'polypeptide(L)'
;MSYHVISYHVMSCGLRKAKTMYKTGLFGHCPRVLCDRHPVLPVGLDSSPCRECVRMYCPLCKEVFLPSKSSLNGVDGCFYGTSFPQMFLMTFPSLVPKADVRHYQATVYGFNIYDPEERAEELSRNPNYAMFVQSTEGLVDPSNAPPHRRLMDTLY
;
A
#
# COMPACT_ATOMS: atom_id res chain seq x y z
N MET A 1 4.33 18.48 -28.07
CA MET A 1 4.32 17.01 -28.17
C MET A 1 3.48 16.48 -27.04
N SER A 2 2.17 16.43 -27.25
CA SER A 2 1.19 16.08 -26.23
C SER A 2 1.16 14.55 -26.12
N TYR A 3 1.76 14.00 -25.07
CA TYR A 3 1.71 12.57 -24.78
C TYR A 3 0.26 12.22 -24.43
N HIS A 4 -0.50 11.81 -25.44
CA HIS A 4 -1.74 11.08 -25.26
C HIS A 4 -1.40 9.74 -24.59
N VAL A 5 -1.20 9.76 -23.27
CA VAL A 5 -1.24 8.58 -22.41
C VAL A 5 -2.69 8.09 -22.33
N ILE A 6 -3.17 7.56 -23.46
CA ILE A 6 -4.43 6.84 -23.55
C ILE A 6 -4.18 5.51 -22.85
N SER A 7 -4.35 5.54 -21.54
CA SER A 7 -4.29 4.39 -20.67
C SER A 7 -5.30 3.36 -21.17
N TYR A 8 -4.78 2.25 -21.69
CA TYR A 8 -5.52 1.06 -22.14
C TYR A 8 -6.38 0.42 -21.03
N HIS A 9 -6.40 1.00 -19.83
CA HIS A 9 -7.16 0.57 -18.66
C HIS A 9 -8.47 1.34 -18.41
N VAL A 10 -8.69 2.53 -19.00
CA VAL A 10 -9.94 3.31 -18.76
C VAL A 10 -11.12 2.80 -19.60
N MET A 11 -10.86 2.04 -20.67
CA MET A 11 -11.93 1.43 -21.47
C MET A 11 -12.54 0.22 -20.74
N SER A 12 -13.86 0.08 -20.81
CA SER A 12 -14.63 -1.00 -20.13
C SER A 12 -14.12 -2.42 -20.42
N CYS A 13 -13.45 -2.64 -21.56
CA CYS A 13 -12.79 -3.92 -21.87
C CYS A 13 -11.53 -4.18 -21.05
N GLY A 14 -10.71 -3.15 -20.77
CA GLY A 14 -9.47 -3.23 -20.00
C GLY A 14 -9.74 -3.60 -18.54
N LEU A 15 -10.74 -2.98 -17.92
CA LEU A 15 -11.18 -3.31 -16.56
C LEU A 15 -11.67 -4.75 -16.41
N ARG A 16 -12.40 -5.29 -17.40
CA ARG A 16 -12.81 -6.72 -17.37
C ARG A 16 -11.61 -7.66 -17.45
N LYS A 17 -10.63 -7.36 -18.31
CA LYS A 17 -9.41 -8.16 -18.43
C LYS A 17 -8.59 -8.11 -17.14
N ALA A 18 -8.41 -6.92 -16.58
CA ALA A 18 -7.77 -6.73 -15.29
C ALA A 18 -8.49 -7.49 -14.17
N LYS A 19 -9.83 -7.51 -14.19
CA LYS A 19 -10.63 -8.28 -13.23
C LYS A 19 -10.34 -9.77 -13.29
N THR A 20 -10.26 -10.34 -14.50
CA THR A 20 -9.88 -11.74 -14.67
C THR A 20 -8.47 -11.99 -14.13
N MET A 21 -7.51 -11.11 -14.46
CA MET A 21 -6.12 -11.24 -14.00
C MET A 21 -5.96 -11.07 -12.48
N TYR A 22 -6.75 -10.18 -11.87
CA TYR A 22 -6.78 -9.99 -10.42
C TYR A 22 -7.34 -11.24 -9.71
N LYS A 23 -8.45 -11.79 -10.21
CA LYS A 23 -9.05 -13.02 -9.65
C LYS A 23 -8.14 -14.24 -9.78
N THR A 24 -7.34 -14.32 -10.83
CA THR A 24 -6.37 -15.40 -11.03
C THR A 24 -5.04 -15.15 -10.31
N GLY A 25 -4.85 -13.99 -9.67
CA GLY A 25 -3.61 -13.65 -8.98
C GLY A 25 -2.42 -13.40 -9.92
N LEU A 26 -2.66 -13.10 -11.20
CA LEU A 26 -1.58 -12.92 -12.19
C LEU A 26 -0.73 -11.67 -11.95
N PHE A 27 -1.31 -10.65 -11.33
CA PHE A 27 -0.56 -9.48 -10.88
C PHE A 27 0.40 -9.82 -9.73
N GLY A 28 0.15 -10.91 -9.00
CA GLY A 28 0.91 -11.33 -7.84
C GLY A 28 0.12 -11.18 -6.55
N HIS A 29 0.83 -11.26 -5.43
CA HIS A 29 0.25 -11.28 -4.09
C HIS A 29 0.99 -10.32 -3.15
N CYS A 30 0.31 -9.90 -2.10
CA CYS A 30 0.85 -9.03 -1.07
C CYS A 30 2.05 -9.70 -0.37
N PRO A 31 3.18 -9.00 -0.19
CA PRO A 31 4.34 -9.54 0.53
C PRO A 31 4.12 -9.61 2.05
N ARG A 32 3.12 -8.88 2.58
CA ARG A 32 2.79 -8.90 4.01
C ARG A 32 2.19 -10.25 4.38
N VAL A 33 2.84 -10.96 5.31
CA VAL A 33 2.44 -12.30 5.78
C VAL A 33 0.98 -12.30 6.27
N LEU A 34 0.59 -11.28 7.04
CA LEU A 34 -0.75 -11.18 7.64
C LEU A 34 -1.88 -10.90 6.63
N CYS A 35 -1.53 -10.58 5.38
CA CYS A 35 -2.48 -10.47 4.29
C CYS A 35 -2.79 -11.82 3.62
N ASP A 36 -2.24 -12.94 4.10
CA ASP A 36 -2.51 -14.30 3.58
C ASP A 36 -2.38 -14.40 2.05
N ARG A 37 -1.35 -13.77 1.48
CA ARG A 37 -1.12 -13.67 0.02
C ARG A 37 -2.32 -13.07 -0.73
N HIS A 38 -2.92 -12.00 -0.21
CA HIS A 38 -3.98 -11.28 -0.90
C HIS A 38 -3.55 -10.80 -2.31
N PRO A 39 -4.38 -10.93 -3.35
CA PRO A 39 -4.05 -10.46 -4.70
C PRO A 39 -3.84 -8.93 -4.72
N VAL A 40 -2.91 -8.47 -5.56
CA VAL A 40 -2.54 -7.06 -5.67
C VAL A 40 -2.89 -6.47 -7.04
N LEU A 41 -2.90 -5.15 -7.14
CA LEU A 41 -3.15 -4.39 -8.36
C LEU A 41 -1.92 -3.55 -8.72
N PRO A 42 -1.56 -3.43 -10.01
CA PRO A 42 -0.50 -2.51 -10.43
C PRO A 42 -0.90 -1.06 -10.22
N VAL A 43 0.05 -0.20 -9.88
CA VAL A 43 -0.16 1.24 -9.70
C VAL A 43 1.09 2.01 -10.13
N GLY A 44 0.89 3.17 -10.78
CA GLY A 44 1.95 4.15 -10.99
C GLY A 44 1.93 5.19 -9.86
N LEU A 45 3.09 5.67 -9.41
CA LEU A 45 3.15 6.74 -8.41
C LEU A 45 3.21 8.14 -9.03
N ASP A 46 3.61 8.24 -10.32
CA ASP A 46 3.62 9.47 -11.09
C ASP A 46 2.86 9.26 -12.41
N SER A 47 2.19 10.31 -12.89
CA SER A 47 1.51 10.33 -14.18
C SER A 47 2.45 10.69 -15.34
N SER A 48 3.67 11.13 -15.04
CA SER A 48 4.69 11.51 -16.02
C SER A 48 5.55 10.30 -16.38
N PRO A 49 5.91 10.13 -17.66
CA PRO A 49 6.72 8.99 -18.10
C PRO A 49 8.13 9.03 -17.52
N CYS A 50 8.74 7.85 -17.40
CA CYS A 50 10.12 7.61 -16.97
C CYS A 50 10.46 8.16 -15.57
N ARG A 51 9.46 8.42 -14.73
CA ARG A 51 9.66 8.88 -13.36
C ARG A 51 9.87 7.73 -12.40
N GLU A 52 8.94 6.77 -12.43
CA GLU A 52 8.95 5.65 -11.51
C GLU A 52 8.39 4.40 -12.17
N CYS A 53 8.94 3.25 -11.78
CA CYS A 53 8.46 1.96 -12.26
C CYS A 53 7.13 1.58 -11.60
N VAL A 54 6.44 0.62 -12.20
CA VAL A 54 5.19 0.10 -11.65
C VAL A 54 5.39 -0.45 -10.24
N ARG A 55 4.47 -0.08 -9.36
CA ARG A 55 4.37 -0.61 -7.99
C ARG A 55 3.12 -1.48 -7.87
N MET A 56 3.01 -2.20 -6.76
CA MET A 56 1.88 -3.10 -6.49
C MET A 56 1.11 -2.63 -5.27
N TYR A 57 -0.16 -2.29 -5.45
CA TYR A 57 -1.08 -1.91 -4.39
C TYR A 57 -1.85 -3.12 -3.85
N CYS A 58 -1.87 -3.29 -2.53
CA CYS A 58 -2.69 -4.28 -1.87
C CYS A 58 -4.00 -3.64 -1.36
N PRO A 59 -5.18 -4.06 -1.83
CA PRO A 59 -6.44 -3.50 -1.35
C PRO A 59 -6.82 -3.93 0.07
N LEU A 60 -6.17 -4.98 0.62
CA LEU A 60 -6.42 -5.43 1.98
C LEU A 60 -5.69 -4.53 2.99
N CYS A 61 -4.36 -4.44 2.92
CA CYS A 61 -3.59 -3.57 3.83
C CYS A 61 -3.46 -2.12 3.38
N LYS A 62 -3.97 -1.77 2.19
CA LYS A 62 -3.98 -0.41 1.63
C LYS A 62 -2.58 0.21 1.48
N GLU A 63 -1.58 -0.63 1.23
CA GLU A 63 -0.18 -0.23 1.07
C GLU A 63 0.33 -0.56 -0.34
N VAL A 64 1.41 0.14 -0.72
CA VAL A 64 2.09 0.00 -2.01
C VAL A 64 3.46 -0.66 -1.82
N PHE A 65 3.76 -1.65 -2.64
CA PHE A 65 4.96 -2.47 -2.58
C PHE A 65 5.73 -2.46 -3.89
N LEU A 66 7.02 -2.82 -3.82
CA LEU A 66 7.77 -3.20 -5.01
C LEU A 66 7.23 -4.52 -5.57
N PRO A 67 7.16 -4.68 -6.90
CA PRO A 67 6.79 -5.96 -7.48
C PRO A 67 7.86 -7.01 -7.13
N SER A 68 7.42 -8.20 -6.76
CA SER A 68 8.33 -9.32 -6.42
C SER A 68 9.16 -9.80 -7.62
N LYS A 69 8.66 -9.60 -8.85
CA LYS A 69 9.37 -9.99 -10.08
C LYS A 69 10.22 -8.83 -10.59
N SER A 70 11.53 -9.04 -10.66
CA SER A 70 12.49 -8.03 -11.14
C SER A 70 12.21 -7.54 -12.57
N SER A 71 11.61 -8.38 -13.41
CA SER A 71 11.22 -7.98 -14.78
C SER A 71 10.16 -6.88 -14.83
N LEU A 72 9.38 -6.71 -13.77
CA LEU A 72 8.40 -5.62 -13.66
C LEU A 72 9.05 -4.31 -13.20
N ASN A 73 10.26 -4.34 -12.62
CA ASN A 73 11.00 -3.14 -12.24
C ASN A 73 11.51 -2.31 -13.42
N GLY A 74 11.35 -2.79 -14.67
CA GLY A 74 11.66 -2.02 -15.88
C GLY A 74 10.42 -1.41 -16.55
N VAL A 75 9.22 -1.70 -16.05
CA VAL A 75 7.96 -1.23 -16.64
C VAL A 75 7.58 0.10 -15.99
N ASP A 76 7.36 1.13 -16.80
CA ASP A 76 6.97 2.45 -16.32
C ASP A 76 5.57 2.43 -15.68
N GLY A 77 5.44 3.01 -14.48
CA GLY A 77 4.20 3.07 -13.73
C GLY A 77 3.15 4.00 -14.37
N CYS A 78 3.58 4.98 -15.17
CA CYS A 78 2.71 5.93 -15.87
C CYS A 78 1.65 5.21 -16.75
N PHE A 79 1.97 4.03 -17.28
CA PHE A 79 1.08 3.20 -18.08
C PHE A 79 -0.18 2.70 -17.36
N TYR A 80 -0.07 2.49 -16.03
CA TYR A 80 -1.19 2.10 -15.19
C TYR A 80 -1.89 3.32 -14.62
N GLY A 81 -1.13 4.37 -14.31
CA GLY A 81 -1.62 5.58 -13.66
C GLY A 81 -1.79 5.42 -12.15
N THR A 82 -1.98 6.56 -11.49
CA THR A 82 -2.05 6.67 -10.03
C THR A 82 -3.39 6.26 -9.43
N SER A 83 -4.46 6.37 -10.23
CA SER A 83 -5.84 6.15 -9.78
C SER A 83 -6.43 4.80 -10.17
N PHE A 84 -5.67 3.96 -10.89
CA PHE A 84 -6.19 2.69 -11.41
C PHE A 84 -6.73 1.75 -10.32
N PRO A 85 -6.02 1.48 -9.20
CA PRO A 85 -6.54 0.59 -8.17
C PRO A 85 -7.87 1.08 -7.57
N GLN A 86 -7.98 2.39 -7.30
CA GLN A 86 -9.19 2.98 -6.74
C GLN A 86 -10.35 2.88 -7.74
N MET A 87 -10.12 3.25 -9.01
CA MET A 87 -11.14 3.15 -10.06
C MET A 87 -11.62 1.71 -10.28
N PHE A 88 -10.68 0.76 -10.25
CA PHE A 88 -10.99 -0.67 -10.37
C PHE A 88 -11.89 -1.16 -9.24
N LEU A 89 -11.59 -0.79 -7.99
CA LEU A 89 -12.38 -1.18 -6.82
C LEU A 89 -13.75 -0.49 -6.78
N MET A 90 -13.84 0.77 -7.21
CA MET A 90 -15.13 1.47 -7.38
C MET A 90 -16.02 0.79 -8.43
N THR A 91 -15.41 0.30 -9.53
CA THR A 91 -16.15 -0.41 -10.59
C THR A 91 -16.57 -1.82 -10.14
N PHE A 92 -15.78 -2.47 -9.28
CA PHE A 92 -16.03 -3.83 -8.80
C PHE A 92 -16.07 -3.89 -7.27
N PRO A 93 -17.13 -3.35 -6.63
CA PRO A 93 -17.22 -3.27 -5.18
C PRO A 93 -17.22 -4.64 -4.49
N SER A 94 -17.61 -5.71 -5.20
CA SER A 94 -17.55 -7.09 -4.67
C SER A 94 -16.13 -7.63 -4.48
N LEU A 95 -15.11 -6.96 -5.02
CA LEU A 95 -13.70 -7.33 -4.85
C LEU A 95 -13.03 -6.55 -3.72
N VAL A 96 -13.73 -5.57 -3.12
CA VAL A 96 -13.20 -4.80 -1.98
C VAL A 96 -13.11 -5.72 -0.77
N PRO A 97 -11.93 -5.86 -0.15
CA PRO A 97 -11.78 -6.65 1.05
C PRO A 97 -12.64 -6.10 2.18
N LYS A 98 -13.38 -6.98 2.85
CA LYS A 98 -14.20 -6.64 4.02
C LYS A 98 -13.50 -6.91 5.35
N ALA A 99 -12.32 -7.55 5.30
CA ALA A 99 -11.58 -7.94 6.47
C ALA A 99 -10.70 -6.79 6.95
N ASP A 100 -10.57 -6.66 8.26
CA ASP A 100 -9.66 -5.70 8.88
C ASP A 100 -8.21 -6.13 8.69
N VAL A 101 -7.33 -5.13 8.69
CA VAL A 101 -5.89 -5.35 8.60
C VAL A 101 -5.41 -5.90 9.93
N ARG A 102 -4.90 -7.13 9.92
CA ARG A 102 -4.23 -7.70 11.11
C ARG A 102 -2.85 -7.07 11.25
N HIS A 103 -2.54 -6.61 12.45
CA HIS A 103 -1.23 -6.09 12.82
C HIS A 103 -0.41 -7.16 13.52
N TYR A 104 0.90 -7.14 13.32
CA TYR A 104 1.80 -8.11 13.94
C TYR A 104 2.00 -7.75 15.41
N GLN A 105 1.68 -8.68 16.31
CA GLN A 105 1.95 -8.56 17.73
C GLN A 105 3.26 -9.29 18.06
N ALA A 106 4.30 -8.53 18.37
CA ALA A 106 5.61 -9.08 18.70
C ALA A 106 5.63 -9.59 20.13
N THR A 107 5.93 -10.89 20.32
CA THR A 107 6.02 -11.52 21.65
C THR A 107 7.39 -12.17 21.88
N VAL A 108 7.88 -12.11 23.13
CA VAL A 108 9.09 -12.77 23.61
C VAL A 108 8.72 -13.56 24.86
N TYR A 109 8.95 -14.88 24.86
CA TYR A 109 8.50 -15.79 25.94
C TYR A 109 7.00 -15.69 26.28
N GLY A 110 6.15 -15.30 25.32
CA GLY A 110 4.71 -15.10 25.53
C GLY A 110 4.33 -13.72 26.07
N PHE A 111 5.30 -12.85 26.34
CA PHE A 111 5.07 -11.46 26.74
C PHE A 111 5.13 -10.54 25.52
N ASN A 112 4.20 -9.60 25.41
CA ASN A 112 4.24 -8.58 24.36
C ASN A 112 5.44 -7.66 24.58
N ILE A 113 6.27 -7.46 23.55
CA ILE A 113 7.38 -6.50 23.58
C ILE A 113 6.83 -5.06 23.55
N TYR A 114 5.67 -4.92 22.92
CA TYR A 114 5.06 -3.65 22.62
C TYR A 114 3.56 -3.74 22.88
N ASP A 115 3.05 -2.87 23.74
CA ASP A 115 1.62 -2.64 23.91
C ASP A 115 1.25 -1.29 23.26
N PRO A 116 0.46 -1.31 22.17
CA PRO A 116 0.07 -0.09 21.49
C PRO A 116 -0.80 0.83 22.35
N GLU A 117 -1.61 0.28 23.27
CA GLU A 117 -2.45 1.09 24.16
C GLU A 117 -1.59 1.83 25.18
N GLU A 118 -0.66 1.12 25.84
CA GLU A 118 0.25 1.71 26.81
C GLU A 118 1.12 2.82 26.19
N ARG A 119 1.64 2.60 24.97
CA ARG A 119 2.44 3.63 24.30
C ARG A 119 1.61 4.78 23.79
N ALA A 120 0.37 4.56 23.37
CA ALA A 120 -0.54 5.67 23.02
C ALA A 120 -0.81 6.56 24.25
N GLU A 121 -0.98 5.96 25.43
CA GLU A 121 -1.11 6.70 26.70
C GLU A 121 0.19 7.39 27.14
N GLU A 122 1.36 6.80 26.88
CA GLU A 122 2.65 7.42 27.16
C GLU A 122 2.92 8.62 26.23
N LEU A 123 2.56 8.48 24.94
CA LEU A 123 2.64 9.53 23.94
C LEU A 123 1.67 10.68 24.22
N SER A 124 0.44 10.39 24.66
CA SER A 124 -0.53 11.43 25.01
C SER A 124 -0.12 12.24 26.25
N ARG A 125 0.64 11.61 27.18
CA ARG A 125 1.23 12.29 28.33
C ARG A 125 2.44 13.16 27.98
N ASN A 126 3.07 12.97 26.81
CA ASN A 126 4.23 13.76 26.41
C ASN A 126 3.78 15.07 25.72
N PRO A 127 3.99 16.24 26.35
CA PRO A 127 3.55 17.53 25.79
C PRO A 127 4.22 17.88 24.45
N ASN A 128 5.38 17.29 24.15
CA ASN A 128 6.05 17.49 22.86
C ASN A 128 5.44 16.66 21.71
N TYR A 129 4.70 15.59 22.01
CA TYR A 129 4.05 14.76 20.99
C TYR A 129 2.76 15.40 20.46
N ALA A 130 2.00 16.08 21.32
CA ALA A 130 0.77 16.79 20.95
C ALA A 130 1.00 17.83 19.82
N MET A 131 2.18 18.45 19.77
CA MET A 131 2.55 19.43 18.73
C MET A 131 2.80 18.78 17.36
N PHE A 132 3.18 17.50 17.30
CA PHE A 132 3.42 16.78 16.04
C PHE A 132 2.09 16.29 15.43
N VAL A 133 1.13 15.85 16.26
CA VAL A 133 -0.17 15.32 15.82
C VAL A 133 -1.02 16.37 15.10
N GLN A 134 -0.95 17.64 15.51
CA GLN A 134 -1.67 18.74 14.86
C GLN A 134 -1.24 18.99 13.41
N SER A 135 -0.10 18.45 12.97
CA SER A 135 0.40 18.60 11.59
C SER A 135 0.01 17.46 10.63
N THR A 136 -0.57 16.35 11.13
CA THR A 136 -0.83 15.13 10.34
C THR A 136 -2.27 14.62 10.44
N GLU A 137 -3.26 15.47 10.71
CA GLU A 137 -4.66 15.06 10.81
C GLU A 137 -5.13 14.33 9.53
N GLY A 138 -5.20 12.99 9.59
CA GLY A 138 -5.90 12.15 8.61
C GLY A 138 -5.21 10.87 8.11
N LEU A 139 -3.94 10.58 8.42
CA LEU A 139 -3.24 9.45 7.75
C LEU A 139 -2.47 8.46 8.62
N VAL A 140 -2.33 8.68 9.93
CA VAL A 140 -1.63 7.72 10.79
C VAL A 140 -2.56 7.30 11.92
N ASP A 141 -3.11 6.09 11.78
CA ASP A 141 -3.74 5.39 12.91
C ASP A 141 -2.70 5.33 14.05
N PRO A 142 -3.00 5.82 15.26
CA PRO A 142 -2.06 5.83 16.38
C PRO A 142 -1.58 4.42 16.75
N SER A 143 -2.35 3.37 16.40
CA SER A 143 -1.92 1.97 16.50
C SER A 143 -0.82 1.56 15.51
N ASN A 144 -0.57 2.38 14.48
CA ASN A 144 0.37 2.15 13.38
C ASN A 144 1.50 3.20 13.33
N ALA A 145 1.68 3.98 14.39
CA ALA A 145 2.84 4.87 14.51
C ALA A 145 4.13 4.04 14.47
N PRO A 146 5.07 4.30 13.54
CA PRO A 146 6.25 3.47 13.40
C PRO A 146 7.08 3.53 14.70
N PRO A 147 7.63 2.39 15.16
CA PRO A 147 8.57 2.40 16.26
C PRO A 147 9.77 3.22 15.79
N HIS A 148 9.95 4.40 16.40
CA HIS A 148 11.11 5.30 16.31
C HIS A 148 12.03 4.95 15.14
N ARG A 149 11.86 5.60 13.98
CA ARG A 149 12.70 5.44 12.78
C ARG A 149 14.16 5.30 13.21
N ARG A 150 14.66 4.05 13.31
CA ARG A 150 16.08 3.84 13.60
C ARG A 150 16.79 4.39 12.38
N LEU A 151 17.64 5.38 12.63
CA LEU A 151 18.64 5.90 11.72
C LEU A 151 19.48 4.72 11.17
N MET A 152 19.00 4.05 10.12
CA MET A 152 19.73 3.01 9.40
C MET A 152 19.61 3.21 7.87
N ASP A 153 19.19 4.39 7.42
CA ASP A 153 19.18 4.80 6.00
C ASP A 153 20.46 5.57 5.60
N THR A 154 21.61 5.22 6.19
CA THR A 154 22.93 5.55 5.66
C THR A 154 23.83 4.36 5.94
N LEU A 155 23.95 3.47 4.96
CA LEU A 155 25.07 2.58 4.64
C LEU A 155 24.49 1.39 3.86
N TYR A 156 24.31 1.59 2.56
CA TYR A 156 24.78 0.72 1.46
C TYR A 156 24.56 1.47 0.15
#